data_AF-A0A382RQW5-F1
#
_entry.id   AF-A0A382RQW5-F1
#
_cell.length_a   1.000
_cell.length_b   1.000
_cell.length_c   1.000
_cell.angle_alpha   90.00
_cell.angle_beta   90.00
_cell.angle_gamma   90.00
#
_symmetry.space_group_name_H-M   'P 1'
#
loop_
_entity.id
_entity.type
_entity.pdbx_description
1 polymer ?
#
loop_
_entity_poly.entity_id
_entity_poly.type
_entity_poly.pdbx_seq_one_letter_code
_entity_poly.pdbx_strand_id
1 'polypeptide(L)'
;MGLDQINRRTFFDRVSDGLYGIGLSSLLMQDLYGEELNPRVLPPTDTKPRKPHYAPRAKAVIQFCMQGGPSQMDLFDPKPVLNKLHGKDAPEEFT
;
A
#
# COMPACT_ATOMS: atom_id res chain seq x y z
N MET A 1 1.92 39.60 -38.23
CA MET A 1 2.96 39.19 -37.26
C MET A 1 3.33 40.44 -36.46
N GLY A 2 2.53 40.75 -35.43
CA GLY A 2 2.67 41.99 -34.67
C GLY A 2 3.85 41.91 -33.72
N LEU A 3 4.72 42.92 -33.73
CA LEU A 3 5.83 43.06 -32.79
C LEU A 3 5.25 43.40 -31.42
N ASP A 4 4.95 42.36 -30.65
CA ASP A 4 4.44 42.44 -29.29
C ASP A 4 5.53 43.05 -28.39
N GLN A 5 5.31 44.29 -27.94
CA GLN A 5 6.22 45.00 -27.04
C GLN A 5 6.49 44.14 -25.81
N ILE A 6 7.78 43.89 -25.52
CA ILE A 6 8.19 43.10 -24.36
C ILE A 6 7.83 43.86 -23.08
N ASN A 7 6.67 43.55 -22.52
CA ASN A 7 6.23 44.02 -21.21
C ASN A 7 6.52 42.93 -20.15
N ARG A 8 6.72 43.32 -18.89
CA ARG A 8 6.99 42.40 -17.77
C ARG A 8 5.97 41.28 -17.70
N ARG A 9 4.68 41.59 -17.89
CA ARG A 9 3.59 40.61 -17.92
C ARG A 9 3.78 39.58 -19.03
N THR A 10 3.92 40.03 -20.27
CA THR A 10 4.16 39.17 -21.45
C THR A 10 5.42 38.32 -21.30
N PHE A 11 6.47 38.87 -20.67
CA PHE A 11 7.69 38.12 -20.36
C PHE A 11 7.42 36.98 -19.38
N PHE A 12 6.72 37.24 -18.27
CA PHE A 12 6.38 36.20 -17.31
C PHE A 12 5.43 35.16 -17.88
N ASP A 13 4.43 35.57 -18.66
CA ASP A 13 3.50 34.66 -19.34
C ASP A 13 4.26 33.66 -20.25
N ARG A 14 5.22 34.15 -21.04
CA ARG A 14 6.05 33.29 -21.91
C ARG A 14 7.00 32.38 -21.16
N VAL A 15 7.57 32.85 -20.04
CA VAL A 15 8.48 32.03 -19.21
C VAL A 15 7.71 30.93 -18.49
N SER A 16 6.51 31.22 -18.00
CA SER A 16 5.67 30.21 -17.34
C SER A 16 5.27 29.09 -18.29
N ASP A 17 4.92 29.40 -19.54
CA ASP A 17 4.54 28.40 -20.55
C ASP A 17 5.67 27.38 -20.79
N GLY A 18 6.92 27.84 -20.87
CA GLY A 18 8.08 26.97 -20.99
C GLY A 18 8.32 26.11 -19.74
N LEU A 19 8.18 26.69 -18.55
CA LEU A 19 8.35 25.97 -17.28
C LEU A 19 7.29 24.88 -17.11
N TYR A 20 6.04 25.17 -17.46
CA TYR A 20 4.95 24.19 -17.45
C TYR A 20 5.20 23.06 -18.46
N GLY A 21 5.69 23.38 -19.66
CA GLY A 21 6.07 22.38 -20.66
C GLY A 21 7.14 21.41 -20.17
N ILE A 22 8.19 21.93 -19.51
CA ILE A 22 9.25 21.09 -18.93
C ILE A 22 8.71 20.22 -17.79
N GLY A 23 7.90 20.80 -16.88
CA GLY A 23 7.31 20.04 -15.77
C GLY A 23 6.39 18.92 -16.25
N LEU A 24 5.51 19.21 -17.21
CA LEU A 24 4.61 18.22 -17.79
C LEU A 24 5.36 17.15 -18.60
N SER A 25 6.39 17.55 -19.35
CA SER A 25 7.28 16.58 -20.03
C SER A 25 8.00 15.69 -19.05
N SER A 26 8.44 16.20 -17.89
CA SER A 26 9.12 15.41 -16.86
C SER A 26 8.17 14.37 -16.26
N LEU A 27 6.93 14.74 -15.96
CA LEU A 27 5.92 13.82 -15.43
C LEU A 27 5.53 12.75 -16.46
N LEU A 28 5.29 13.16 -17.72
CA LEU A 28 5.02 12.22 -18.81
C LEU A 28 6.20 11.28 -19.07
N MET A 29 7.44 11.76 -18.93
CA MET A 29 8.63 10.92 -19.08
C MET A 29 8.74 9.90 -17.93
N GLN A 30 8.40 10.28 -16.70
CA GLN A 30 8.32 9.35 -15.57
C GLN A 30 7.24 8.28 -15.77
N ASP A 31 6.05 8.67 -16.25
CA ASP A 31 4.97 7.72 -16.53
C ASP A 31 5.26 6.81 -17.74
N LEU A 32 5.85 7.37 -18.81
CA LEU A 32 6.06 6.65 -20.08
C LEU A 32 7.27 5.69 -20.01
N TYR A 33 8.35 6.10 -19.37
CA TYR A 33 9.52 5.23 -19.17
C TYR A 33 9.36 4.31 -17.95
N GLY A 34 8.31 4.51 -17.15
CA GLY A 34 8.19 3.92 -15.83
C GLY A 34 9.35 4.38 -14.93
N GLU A 35 9.26 4.06 -13.65
CA GLU A 35 10.41 4.18 -12.76
C GLU A 35 11.60 3.43 -13.38
N GLU A 36 12.63 4.13 -13.87
CA GLU A 36 13.91 3.48 -14.11
C GLU A 36 14.28 2.83 -12.81
N LEU A 37 14.44 1.50 -12.82
CA LEU A 37 14.86 0.69 -11.69
C LEU A 37 16.07 1.37 -11.07
N ASN A 38 15.83 2.18 -10.03
CA ASN A 38 16.88 2.80 -9.29
C ASN A 38 17.70 1.62 -8.75
N PRO A 39 18.97 1.43 -9.14
CA PRO A 39 19.75 0.30 -8.62
C PRO A 39 19.93 0.39 -7.10
N ARG A 40 19.53 1.51 -6.50
CA ARG A 40 19.50 1.80 -5.07
C ARG A 40 18.15 1.55 -4.40
N VAL A 41 17.08 1.26 -5.15
CA VAL A 41 15.76 0.88 -4.63
C VAL A 41 15.50 -0.58 -4.99
N LEU A 42 15.94 -1.42 -4.05
CA LEU A 42 15.65 -2.85 -3.90
C LEU A 42 16.34 -3.78 -4.93
N PRO A 43 17.31 -4.62 -4.49
CA PRO A 43 17.72 -5.77 -5.29
C PRO A 43 16.48 -6.66 -5.55
N PRO A 44 16.48 -7.48 -6.62
CA PRO A 44 15.39 -8.41 -6.92
C PRO A 44 14.99 -9.10 -5.63
N THR A 45 13.72 -8.93 -5.22
CA THR A 45 13.19 -9.32 -3.90
C THR A 45 13.84 -10.61 -3.44
N ASP A 46 14.87 -10.46 -2.60
CA ASP A 46 15.67 -11.57 -2.17
C ASP A 46 14.80 -12.36 -1.20
N THR A 47 14.23 -13.46 -1.69
CA THR A 47 13.42 -14.37 -0.89
C THR A 47 14.28 -15.15 0.10
N LYS A 48 15.60 -14.94 0.13
CA LYS A 48 16.46 -15.53 1.15
C LYS A 48 16.13 -14.93 2.52
N PRO A 49 16.15 -15.76 3.57
CA PRO A 49 15.97 -15.30 4.93
C PRO A 49 16.97 -14.19 5.28
N ARG A 50 16.47 -13.04 5.72
CA ARG A 50 17.30 -11.93 6.20
C ARG A 50 17.98 -12.32 7.51
N LYS A 51 19.24 -11.91 7.68
CA LYS A 51 19.95 -12.11 8.94
C LYS A 51 19.28 -11.26 10.03
N PRO A 52 18.88 -11.83 11.18
CA PRO A 52 18.29 -11.04 12.26
C PRO A 52 19.36 -10.12 12.87
N HIS A 53 18.94 -8.97 13.41
CA HIS A 53 19.84 -8.04 14.12
C HIS A 53 20.39 -8.64 15.42
N TYR A 54 19.72 -9.65 15.98
CA TYR A 54 20.08 -10.32 17.22
C TYR A 54 20.10 -11.84 17.04
N ALA A 55 20.83 -12.53 17.93
CA ALA A 55 20.80 -13.98 17.98
C ALA A 55 19.38 -14.48 18.30
N PRO A 56 18.80 -15.38 17.49
CA PRO A 56 17.48 -15.91 17.75
C PRO A 56 17.49 -16.69 19.07
N ARG A 57 16.57 -16.34 19.97
CA ARG A 57 16.40 -17.01 21.28
C ARG A 57 15.53 -18.26 21.19
N ALA A 58 14.63 -18.31 20.21
CA ALA A 58 13.73 -19.43 19.97
C ALA A 58 14.29 -20.35 18.87
N LYS A 59 14.24 -21.67 19.10
CA LYS A 59 14.75 -22.69 18.16
C LYS A 59 13.67 -23.21 17.20
N ALA A 60 12.40 -23.18 17.61
CA ALA A 60 11.26 -23.61 16.81
C ALA A 60 10.02 -22.78 17.17
N VAL A 61 9.17 -22.52 16.18
CA VAL A 61 7.85 -21.88 16.35
C VAL A 61 6.82 -22.87 15.83
N ILE A 62 5.88 -23.29 16.68
CA ILE A 62 4.74 -24.12 16.29
C ILE A 62 3.54 -23.18 16.22
N GLN A 63 3.10 -22.85 15.01
CA GLN A 63 1.92 -22.01 14.79
C GLN A 63 0.70 -22.91 14.57
N PHE A 64 -0.26 -22.86 15.49
CA PHE A 64 -1.55 -23.51 15.32
C PHE A 64 -2.52 -22.54 14.64
N CYS A 65 -2.80 -22.76 13.35
CA CYS A 65 -3.88 -22.08 12.64
C CYS A 65 -5.20 -22.80 12.93
N MET A 66 -5.77 -22.54 14.10
CA MET A 66 -7.07 -23.11 14.47
C MET A 66 -8.19 -22.36 13.73
N GLN A 67 -8.96 -23.09 12.93
CA GLN A 67 -10.24 -22.59 12.42
C GLN A 67 -11.19 -22.39 13.62
N GLY A 68 -11.76 -21.20 13.75
CA GLY A 68 -12.77 -20.92 14.78
C GLY A 68 -12.32 -20.04 15.96
N GLY A 69 -11.15 -19.39 15.87
CA GLY A 69 -10.88 -18.25 16.74
C GLY A 69 -11.89 -17.12 16.46
N PRO A 70 -12.52 -16.51 17.47
CA PRO A 70 -13.43 -15.39 17.24
C PRO A 70 -12.68 -14.30 16.45
N SER A 71 -13.32 -13.78 15.40
CA SER A 71 -12.74 -12.66 14.65
C SER A 71 -12.45 -11.50 15.62
N GLN A 72 -11.48 -10.64 15.30
CA GLN A 72 -11.22 -9.43 16.12
C GLN A 72 -12.51 -8.60 16.33
N MET A 73 -13.42 -8.65 15.36
CA MET A 73 -14.72 -7.98 15.39
C MET A 73 -15.71 -8.65 16.37
N ASP A 74 -15.59 -9.96 16.58
CA ASP A 74 -16.48 -10.76 17.42
C ASP A 74 -16.09 -10.80 18.91
N LEU A 75 -14.93 -10.24 19.27
CA LEU A 75 -14.37 -10.37 20.61
C LEU A 75 -15.10 -9.53 21.67
N PHE A 76 -15.69 -8.41 21.25
CA PHE A 76 -16.29 -7.41 22.14
C PHE A 76 -17.78 -7.19 21.93
N ASP A 77 -18.40 -7.88 20.95
CA ASP A 77 -19.84 -7.80 20.75
C ASP A 77 -20.55 -8.88 21.58
N PRO A 78 -21.39 -8.51 22.57
CA PRO A 78 -22.17 -9.49 23.31
C PRO A 78 -23.14 -10.22 22.37
N LYS A 79 -23.06 -11.55 22.33
CA LYS A 79 -23.90 -12.42 21.49
C LYS A 79 -25.01 -13.10 22.31
N PRO A 80 -26.15 -12.41 22.61
CA PRO A 80 -27.20 -12.94 23.47
C PRO A 80 -27.84 -14.22 22.92
N VAL A 81 -27.93 -14.36 21.60
CA VAL A 81 -28.47 -15.56 20.95
C VAL A 81 -27.55 -16.76 21.14
N LEU A 82 -26.23 -16.56 21.03
CA LEU A 82 -25.24 -17.61 21.27
C LEU A 82 -25.27 -18.08 22.73
N ASN A 83 -25.45 -17.16 23.68
CA ASN A 83 -25.63 -17.51 25.09
C ASN A 83 -26.90 -18.35 25.33
N LYS A 84 -28.00 -18.05 24.63
CA LYS A 84 -29.27 -18.81 24.74
C LYS A 84 -29.20 -20.21 24.13
N LEU A 85 -28.35 -20.39 23.12
CA LEU A 85 -28.19 -21.64 22.38
C LEU A 85 -26.96 -22.45 22.83
N HIS A 86 -26.26 -21.98 23.87
CA HIS A 86 -25.11 -22.67 24.42
C HIS A 86 -25.46 -24.09 24.88
N GLY A 87 -24.73 -25.09 24.40
CA GLY A 87 -24.93 -26.50 24.74
C GLY A 87 -26.10 -27.20 24.04
N LYS A 88 -26.75 -26.55 23.07
CA LYS A 88 -27.75 -27.19 22.20
C LYS A 88 -27.08 -27.75 20.94
N ASP A 89 -27.62 -28.87 20.46
CA ASP A 89 -27.20 -29.43 19.17
C ASP A 89 -27.49 -28.45 18.03
N ALA A 90 -26.68 -28.52 16.98
CA ALA A 90 -26.87 -27.69 15.80
C ALA A 90 -28.26 -27.94 15.21
N PRO A 91 -28.99 -26.89 14.78
CA PRO A 91 -30.28 -27.10 14.13
C PRO A 91 -30.08 -27.93 12.86
N GLU A 92 -30.98 -28.89 12.62
CA GLU A 92 -30.92 -29.78 11.44
C GLU A 92 -30.93 -29.00 10.11
N GLU A 93 -31.40 -27.75 10.11
CA GLU A 93 -31.42 -26.83 8.98
C GLU A 93 -30.03 -26.42 8.45
N PHE A 94 -28.97 -26.62 9.24
CA PHE A 94 -27.59 -26.25 8.90
C PHE A 94 -26.68 -27.45 8.55
N THR A 95 -27.26 -28.64 8.34
CA THR A 95 -26.55 -29.87 7.93
C THR A 95 -26.98 -30.29 6.53
#